data_AF-A0A2L2YU60-F1
#
_entry.id   AF-A0A2L2YU60-F1
#
_cell.length_a   1.000
_cell.length_b   1.000
_cell.length_c   1.000
_cell.angle_alpha   90.00
_cell.angle_beta   90.00
_cell.angle_gamma   90.00
#
_symmetry.space_group_name_H-M   'P 1'
#
loop_
_entity.id
_entity.type
_entity.pdbx_description
1 polymer ?
#
loop_
_entity_poly.entity_id
_entity_poly.type
_entity_poly.pdbx_seq_one_letter_code
_entity_poly.pdbx_strand_id
1 'polypeptide(L)'
;EIAAKLLMTAEKYQVLPLKEKCAMFLKKEMSEENVCDILSLADAVNHEFLKSTSIEYIIAKSTTVLSSPQWIPWMKNNMESATVIFTKLTLSLSSAKN
;
A
#
# COMPACT_ATOMS: atom_id res chain seq x y z
N GLU A 1 10.79 -5.13 -7.84
CA GLU A 1 10.64 -4.61 -9.22
C GLU A 1 9.96 -5.59 -10.20
N ILE A 2 10.44 -6.84 -10.39
CA ILE A 2 9.87 -7.80 -11.36
C ILE A 2 8.38 -8.10 -11.09
N ALA A 3 8.02 -8.38 -9.83
CA ALA A 3 6.63 -8.67 -9.47
C ALA A 3 5.68 -7.49 -9.73
N ALA A 4 6.16 -6.24 -9.60
CA ALA A 4 5.35 -5.06 -9.88
C ALA A 4 5.06 -4.90 -11.38
N LYS A 5 6.08 -5.06 -12.22
CA LYS A 5 5.92 -5.06 -13.70
C LYS A 5 5.02 -6.21 -14.17
N LEU A 6 5.19 -7.38 -13.56
CA LEU A 6 4.37 -8.55 -13.87
C LEU A 6 2.92 -8.37 -13.43
N LEU A 7 2.67 -7.74 -12.27
CA LEU A 7 1.32 -7.41 -11.80
C LEU A 7 0.60 -6.45 -12.75
N MET A 8 1.27 -5.38 -13.20
CA MET A 8 0.70 -4.46 -14.21
C MET A 8 0.42 -5.15 -15.55
N THR A 9 1.30 -6.06 -15.96
CA THR A 9 1.10 -6.85 -17.18
C THR A 9 -0.08 -7.80 -17.02
N ALA A 10 -0.19 -8.49 -15.88
CA ALA A 10 -1.30 -9.37 -15.57
C ALA A 10 -2.64 -8.61 -15.56
N GLU A 11 -2.68 -7.40 -15.02
CA GLU A 11 -3.86 -6.53 -15.08
C GLU A 11 -4.20 -6.13 -16.51
N LYS A 12 -3.22 -5.66 -17.28
CA LYS A 12 -3.41 -5.25 -18.69
C LYS A 12 -3.99 -6.36 -19.56
N TYR A 13 -3.54 -7.60 -19.36
CA TYR A 13 -4.01 -8.77 -20.11
C TYR A 13 -5.09 -9.57 -19.36
N GLN A 14 -5.61 -9.04 -18.25
CA GLN A 14 -6.67 -9.67 -17.43
C GLN A 14 -6.38 -11.12 -17.01
N VAL A 15 -5.11 -11.44 -16.77
CA VAL A 15 -4.67 -12.75 -16.29
C VAL A 15 -4.83 -12.82 -14.78
N LEU A 16 -6.06 -13.00 -14.31
CA LEU A 16 -6.41 -12.97 -12.89
C LEU A 16 -5.55 -13.87 -11.99
N PRO A 17 -5.27 -15.15 -12.33
CA PRO A 17 -4.44 -15.99 -11.47
C PRO A 17 -3.01 -15.46 -11.29
N LEU A 18 -2.47 -14.80 -12.32
CA LEU A 18 -1.15 -14.19 -12.27
C LEU A 18 -1.17 -12.90 -11.45
N LYS A 19 -2.23 -12.10 -11.58
CA LYS A 19 -2.47 -10.89 -10.77
C LYS A 19 -2.46 -11.25 -9.29
N GLU A 20 -3.27 -12.24 -8.89
CA GLU A 20 -3.35 -12.72 -7.51
C GLU A 20 -1.99 -13.24 -7.01
N LYS A 21 -1.30 -14.06 -7.81
CA LYS A 21 0.01 -14.59 -7.43
C LYS A 21 1.05 -13.49 -7.19
N CYS A 22 1.07 -12.47 -8.05
CA CYS A 22 1.97 -11.32 -7.88
C CYS A 22 1.60 -10.49 -6.65
N ALA A 23 0.30 -10.27 -6.40
CA ALA A 23 -0.17 -9.55 -5.23
C ALA A 23 0.18 -10.28 -3.92
N MET A 24 0.00 -11.60 -3.85
CA MET A 24 0.39 -12.39 -2.69
C MET A 24 1.89 -12.37 -2.45
N PHE A 25 2.70 -12.38 -3.52
CA PHE A 25 4.15 -12.22 -3.40
C PHE A 25 4.53 -10.85 -2.84
N LEU A 26 3.97 -9.76 -3.38
CA LEU A 26 4.23 -8.40 -2.90
C LEU A 26 3.79 -8.21 -1.44
N LYS A 27 2.65 -8.80 -1.06
CA LYS A 27 2.17 -8.81 0.32
C LYS A 27 3.17 -9.48 1.29
N LYS A 28 3.82 -10.56 0.86
CA LYS A 28 4.82 -11.29 1.65
C LYS A 28 6.12 -10.48 1.82
N GLU A 29 6.54 -9.79 0.77
CA GLU A 29 7.80 -9.02 0.73
C GLU A 29 7.63 -7.55 1.17
N MET A 30 6.49 -7.22 1.77
CA MET A 30 6.16 -5.86 2.20
C MET A 30 7.07 -5.41 3.34
N SER A 31 7.63 -4.21 3.21
CA SER A 31 8.56 -3.59 4.15
C SER A 31 8.30 -2.08 4.28
N GLU A 32 8.88 -1.45 5.29
CA GLU A 32 8.82 -0.01 5.51
C GLU A 32 9.41 0.80 4.33
N GLU A 33 10.34 0.21 3.59
CA GLU A 33 10.98 0.83 2.42
C GLU A 33 10.09 0.81 1.17
N ASN A 34 9.27 -0.24 0.99
CA ASN A 34 8.55 -0.48 -0.26
C ASN A 34 7.02 -0.36 -0.15
N VAL A 35 6.46 -0.25 1.06
CA VAL A 35 5.00 -0.28 1.27
C VAL A 35 4.26 0.86 0.55
N CYS A 36 4.87 2.04 0.44
CA CYS A 36 4.31 3.16 -0.30
C CYS A 36 4.14 2.82 -1.80
N ASP A 37 5.18 2.24 -2.41
CA ASP A 37 5.14 1.84 -3.81
C ASP A 37 4.16 0.69 -4.04
N ILE A 38 4.11 -0.27 -3.12
CA ILE A 38 3.14 -1.38 -3.17
C ILE A 38 1.71 -0.85 -3.07
N LEU A 39 1.45 0.13 -2.21
CA LEU A 39 0.13 0.75 -2.09
C LEU A 39 -0.27 1.47 -3.38
N SER A 40 0.60 2.30 -3.96
CA SER A 40 0.33 2.97 -5.24
C SER A 40 0.08 1.96 -6.36
N LEU A 41 0.84 0.87 -6.39
CA LEU A 41 0.64 -0.20 -7.36
C LEU A 41 -0.70 -0.90 -7.17
N ALA A 42 -1.07 -1.23 -5.94
CA ALA A 42 -2.33 -1.89 -5.62
C ALA A 42 -3.53 -1.03 -6.02
N ASP A 43 -3.43 0.28 -5.81
CA ASP A 43 -4.42 1.26 -6.25
C ASP A 43 -4.52 1.31 -7.78
N ALA A 44 -3.37 1.39 -8.47
CA ALA A 44 -3.31 1.44 -9.93
C ALA A 44 -3.88 0.19 -10.63
N VAL A 45 -3.76 -0.99 -10.00
CA VAL A 45 -4.32 -2.25 -10.53
C VAL A 45 -5.67 -2.63 -9.90
N ASN A 46 -6.33 -1.71 -9.17
CA ASN A 46 -7.60 -1.95 -8.47
C ASN A 46 -7.61 -3.25 -7.64
N HIS A 47 -6.52 -3.53 -6.92
CA HIS A 47 -6.38 -4.72 -6.10
C HIS A 47 -6.69 -4.42 -4.63
N GLU A 48 -7.97 -4.41 -4.28
CA GLU A 48 -8.47 -3.99 -2.96
C GLU A 48 -7.81 -4.70 -1.78
N PHE A 49 -7.61 -6.02 -1.86
CA PHE A 49 -6.96 -6.76 -0.77
C PHE A 49 -5.51 -6.30 -0.50
N LEU A 50 -4.73 -6.07 -1.56
CA LEU A 50 -3.35 -5.61 -1.44
C LEU A 50 -3.32 -4.15 -0.96
N LYS A 51 -4.26 -3.32 -1.42
CA LYS A 51 -4.45 -1.94 -0.98
C LYS A 51 -4.74 -1.88 0.52
N SER A 52 -5.73 -2.63 1.00
CA SER A 52 -6.08 -2.66 2.44
C SER A 52 -4.93 -3.15 3.29
N THR A 53 -4.28 -4.25 2.89
CA THR A 53 -3.14 -4.81 3.64
C THR A 53 -1.99 -3.80 3.73
N SER A 54 -1.72 -3.06 2.66
CA SER A 54 -0.67 -2.03 2.65
C SER A 54 -1.00 -0.87 3.59
N ILE A 55 -2.26 -0.40 3.58
CA ILE A 55 -2.73 0.65 4.50
C ILE A 55 -2.61 0.19 5.96
N GLU A 56 -3.02 -1.05 6.26
CA GLU A 56 -2.90 -1.62 7.61
C GLU A 56 -1.45 -1.72 8.07
N TYR A 57 -0.54 -2.12 7.19
CA TYR A 57 0.90 -2.14 7.47
C TYR A 57 1.43 -0.74 7.80
N ILE A 58 1.07 0.27 6.98
CA ILE A 58 1.48 1.67 7.22
C ILE A 58 0.97 2.16 8.57
N ILE A 59 -0.28 1.83 8.94
CA ILE A 59 -0.83 2.21 10.25
C ILE A 59 -0.02 1.55 11.38
N ALA A 60 0.24 0.25 11.28
CA ALA A 60 0.98 -0.52 12.28
C ALA A 60 2.45 -0.07 12.42
N LYS A 61 3.06 0.44 11.34
CA LYS A 61 4.44 0.92 11.29
C LYS A 61 4.53 2.43 11.05
N SER A 62 3.49 3.16 11.49
CA SER A 62 3.30 4.56 11.14
C SER A 62 4.47 5.45 11.52
N THR A 63 5.07 5.25 12.69
CA THR A 63 6.25 6.02 13.13
C THR A 63 7.42 5.91 12.15
N THR A 64 7.74 4.71 11.68
CA THR A 64 8.87 4.50 10.76
C THR A 64 8.52 4.95 9.34
N VAL A 65 7.33 4.59 8.86
CA VAL A 65 6.91 4.89 7.48
C VAL A 65 6.68 6.39 7.27
N LEU A 66 5.97 7.08 8.17
CA LEU A 66 5.69 8.52 8.02
C LEU A 66 6.95 9.39 8.19
N SER A 67 7.96 8.89 8.90
CA SER A 67 9.24 9.57 9.08
C SER A 67 10.24 9.29 7.95
N SER A 68 9.88 8.40 7.02
CA SER A 68 10.74 8.00 5.92
C SER A 68 10.87 9.10 4.85
N PRO A 69 12.01 9.21 4.15
CA PRO A 69 12.21 10.25 3.13
C PRO A 69 11.27 10.11 1.93
N GLN A 70 10.76 8.90 1.65
CA GLN A 70 9.82 8.63 0.56
C GLN A 70 8.38 9.04 0.87
N TRP A 71 8.01 9.21 2.14
CA TRP A 71 6.63 9.48 2.54
C TRP A 71 6.07 10.79 1.99
N ILE A 72 6.80 11.89 2.15
CA ILE A 72 6.32 13.22 1.71
C ILE A 72 6.16 13.29 0.18
N PRO A 73 7.12 12.83 -0.64
CA PRO A 73 6.93 12.70 -2.09
C PRO A 73 5.74 11.82 -2.46
N TRP A 74 5.61 10.66 -1.81
CA TRP A 74 4.51 9.72 -2.07
C TRP A 74 3.14 10.35 -1.77
N MET A 75 2.99 10.99 -0.61
CA MET A 75 1.76 11.64 -0.18
C MET A 75 1.31 12.73 -1.16
N LYS A 76 2.23 13.54 -1.68
CA LYS A 76 1.91 14.59 -2.67
C LYS A 76 1.29 14.02 -3.95
N ASN A 77 1.74 12.84 -4.36
CA ASN A 77 1.25 12.16 -5.57
C ASN A 77 0.03 11.27 -5.30
N ASN A 78 -0.27 10.94 -4.04
CA ASN A 78 -1.30 9.98 -3.64
C ASN A 78 -2.19 10.54 -2.51
N MET A 79 -2.67 11.78 -2.68
CA MET A 79 -3.35 12.54 -1.61
C MET A 79 -4.62 11.84 -1.09
N GLU A 80 -5.39 11.17 -1.95
CA GLU A 80 -6.58 10.41 -1.56
C GLU A 80 -6.20 9.24 -0.63
N SER A 81 -5.25 8.41 -1.05
CA SER A 81 -4.74 7.29 -0.24
C SER A 81 -4.14 7.78 1.08
N ALA A 82 -3.39 8.89 1.07
CA ALA A 82 -2.85 9.49 2.29
C ALA A 82 -3.95 9.96 3.25
N THR A 83 -5.03 10.56 2.73
CA THR A 83 -6.17 11.01 3.53
C THR A 83 -6.84 9.83 4.25
N VAL A 84 -6.99 8.70 3.56
CA VAL A 84 -7.50 7.46 4.17
C VAL A 84 -6.60 6.99 5.31
N ILE A 85 -5.28 6.99 5.11
CA ILE A 85 -4.31 6.60 6.15
C ILE A 85 -4.41 7.52 7.37
N PHE A 86 -4.41 8.84 7.18
CA PHE A 86 -4.52 9.80 8.28
C PHE A 86 -5.86 9.71 9.02
N THR A 87 -6.95 9.48 8.29
CA THR A 87 -8.28 9.27 8.90
C THR A 87 -8.25 8.04 9.81
N LYS A 88 -7.74 6.91 9.32
CA LYS A 88 -7.62 5.67 10.10
C LYS A 88 -6.67 5.82 11.29
N LEU A 89 -5.54 6.50 11.12
CA LEU A 89 -4.61 6.80 12.23
C LEU A 89 -5.29 7.62 13.32
N THR A 90 -5.98 8.69 12.94
CA THR A 90 -6.70 9.57 13.89
C THR A 90 -7.76 8.79 14.66
N LEU A 91 -8.53 7.94 13.98
CA LEU A 91 -9.52 7.06 14.62
C LEU A 91 -8.86 6.08 15.59
N SER A 92 -7.77 5.41 15.19
CA SER A 92 -7.06 4.46 16.06
C SER A 92 -6.49 5.11 17.32
N LEU A 93 -6.00 6.35 17.21
CA LEU A 93 -5.50 7.14 18.35
C LEU A 93 -6.62 7.60 19.28
N SER A 94 -7.82 7.84 18.75
CA SER A 94 -8.99 8.18 19.57
C SER A 94 -9.49 6.98 20.39
N SER A 95 -9.42 5.78 19.83
CA SER A 95 -9.81 4.54 20.52
C SER A 95 -8.80 4.09 21.57
N ALA A 96 -7.51 4.42 21.41
CA ALA A 96 -6.46 4.05 22.36
C ALA A 96 -6.41 4.93 23.64
N LYS A 97 -7.17 6.03 23.69
CA LYS A 97 -7.21 6.97 24.82
C LYS A 97 -8.39 6.73 25.78
N ASN A 98 -9.26 5.76 25.49
CA ASN A 98 -10.42 5.39 26.30
C ASN A 98 -10.18 4.09 27.06
#